data_AF-A0A855GR70-F1
#
_entry.id   AF-A0A855GR70-F1
#
_cell.length_a   1.000
_cell.length_b   1.000
_cell.length_c   1.000
_cell.angle_alpha   90.00
_cell.angle_beta   90.00
_cell.angle_gamma   90.00
#
_symmetry.space_group_name_H-M   'P 1'
#
loop_
_entity.id
_entity.type
_entity.pdbx_description
1 polymer ?
#
loop_
_entity_poly.entity_id
_entity_poly.type
_entity_poly.pdbx_seq_one_letter_code
_entity_poly.pdbx_strand_id
1 'polypeptide(L)'
;MSYLFDNEQLRILDLATRIYEYKGMQHLIGERHHTALQKLQRITMINALKYTLQLEGYQFANTKLIQMVDYKGSIKSSDDMVLMGYRDALVYILDDYEFIDLLPIEIERIYLEMSTGNNEMVEKIKQQNTSTLHTSTQTYHEQVGNHYNALERILTFIYSFNKECIFEGDNRKLTHLLLTLLLLKSGFIVVKYHNIEQYIAERADEYFEVMQPDSPFVDFYCFFLEIIEQCYEQFFNQFKLINMNKYAPYYRVLEVINQSFTPLSRTDIELRLADISRKTIERALVTLQKDGEIKKIGIGKSTKYTLNTMFHVKGKS
;
A
#
# COMPACT_ATOMS: atom_id res chain seq x y z
N MET A 1 -20.81 -36.33 0.38
CA MET A 1 -20.63 -35.60 1.65
C MET A 1 -20.82 -34.13 1.34
N SER A 2 -21.77 -33.46 1.99
CA SER A 2 -21.79 -31.99 1.98
C SER A 2 -20.63 -31.54 2.86
N TYR A 3 -19.70 -30.75 2.32
CA TYR A 3 -18.66 -30.14 3.13
C TYR A 3 -19.29 -29.23 4.20
N LEU A 4 -18.63 -29.11 5.36
CA LEU A 4 -19.11 -28.30 6.49
C LEU A 4 -19.14 -26.79 6.15
N PHE A 5 -18.21 -26.36 5.28
CA PHE A 5 -18.09 -25.01 4.74
C PHE A 5 -17.90 -25.09 3.22
N ASP A 6 -18.30 -24.05 2.50
CA ASP A 6 -18.00 -23.94 1.08
C ASP A 6 -16.56 -23.46 0.84
N ASN A 7 -16.10 -23.53 -0.42
CA ASN A 7 -14.72 -23.17 -0.80
C ASN A 7 -14.41 -21.69 -0.55
N GLU A 8 -15.41 -20.82 -0.62
CA GLU A 8 -15.25 -19.38 -0.47
C GLU A 8 -15.08 -19.00 0.99
N GLN A 9 -15.91 -19.57 1.87
CA GLN A 9 -15.77 -19.46 3.33
C GLN A 9 -14.40 -19.96 3.81
N LEU A 10 -13.92 -21.08 3.26
CA LEU A 10 -12.59 -21.60 3.59
C LEU A 10 -11.46 -20.67 3.12
N ARG A 11 -11.57 -20.09 1.91
CA ARG A 11 -10.60 -19.12 1.39
C ARG A 11 -10.55 -17.85 2.24
N ILE A 12 -11.71 -17.31 2.61
CA ILE A 12 -11.81 -16.14 3.50
C ILE A 12 -11.14 -16.42 4.84
N LEU A 13 -11.41 -17.59 5.43
CA LEU A 13 -10.83 -17.99 6.70
C LEU A 13 -9.30 -18.11 6.61
N ASP A 14 -8.77 -18.72 5.55
CA ASP A 14 -7.32 -18.84 5.33
C ASP A 14 -6.65 -17.47 5.17
N LEU A 15 -7.20 -16.60 4.32
CA LEU A 15 -6.69 -15.24 4.11
C LEU A 15 -6.69 -14.44 5.42
N ALA A 16 -7.81 -14.41 6.13
CA ALA A 16 -7.91 -13.70 7.40
C ALA A 16 -6.90 -14.26 8.43
N THR A 17 -6.78 -15.59 8.54
CA THR A 17 -5.84 -16.25 9.45
C THR A 17 -4.41 -15.80 9.17
N ARG A 18 -3.96 -15.86 7.91
CA ARG A 18 -2.63 -15.40 7.51
C ARG A 18 -2.40 -13.93 7.82
N ILE A 19 -3.36 -13.07 7.52
CA ILE A 19 -3.25 -11.62 7.80
C ILE A 19 -3.10 -11.38 9.30
N TYR A 20 -3.87 -12.05 10.15
CA TYR A 20 -3.76 -11.91 11.61
C TYR A 20 -2.48 -12.53 12.17
N GLU A 21 -1.96 -13.61 11.59
CA GLU A 21 -0.63 -14.14 11.91
C GLU A 21 0.47 -13.13 11.58
N TYR A 22 0.44 -12.54 10.38
CA TYR A 22 1.38 -11.49 9.99
C TYR A 22 1.29 -10.26 10.89
N LYS A 23 0.07 -9.78 11.17
CA LYS A 23 -0.17 -8.70 12.14
C LYS A 23 0.40 -9.04 13.51
N GLY A 24 0.25 -10.29 13.95
CA GLY A 24 0.82 -10.81 15.19
C GLY A 24 2.35 -10.75 15.18
N MET A 25 3.01 -11.10 14.07
CA MET A 25 4.47 -11.12 13.95
C MET A 25 5.10 -9.74 13.72
N GLN A 26 4.36 -8.74 13.24
CA GLN A 26 4.93 -7.47 12.76
C GLN A 26 5.67 -6.67 13.84
N HIS A 27 5.32 -6.83 15.12
CA HIS A 27 5.99 -6.14 16.24
C HIS A 27 7.48 -6.46 16.31
N LEU A 28 7.88 -7.67 15.91
CA LEU A 28 9.28 -8.10 15.85
C LEU A 28 10.13 -7.27 14.88
N ILE A 29 9.49 -6.68 13.86
CA ILE A 29 10.13 -5.85 12.86
C ILE A 29 10.27 -4.40 13.35
N GLY A 30 9.22 -3.87 14.01
CA GLY A 30 9.16 -2.50 14.51
C GLY A 30 10.31 -2.11 15.43
N GLU A 31 10.73 -3.03 16.31
CA GLU A 31 11.76 -2.78 17.34
C GLU A 31 13.20 -2.80 16.80
N ARG A 32 13.45 -3.45 15.66
CA ARG A 32 14.82 -3.81 15.23
C ARG A 32 15.33 -3.04 14.02
N HIS A 33 14.44 -2.38 13.28
CA HIS A 33 14.77 -1.87 11.94
C HIS A 33 14.31 -0.43 11.68
N HIS A 34 14.40 0.46 12.67
CA HIS A 34 13.95 1.86 12.56
C HIS A 34 14.41 2.58 11.28
N THR A 35 15.69 2.49 10.91
CA THR A 35 16.21 3.16 9.70
C THR A 35 15.59 2.63 8.40
N ALA A 36 15.39 1.32 8.31
CA ALA A 36 14.76 0.70 7.14
C ALA A 36 13.28 1.09 7.06
N LEU A 37 12.58 1.09 8.19
CA LEU A 37 11.18 1.49 8.30
C LEU A 37 10.96 2.96 7.93
N GLN A 38 11.83 3.88 8.36
CA GLN A 38 11.77 5.29 7.95
C GLN A 38 11.92 5.46 6.43
N LYS A 39 12.87 4.75 5.83
CA LYS A 39 13.07 4.77 4.38
C LYS A 39 11.86 4.20 3.66
N LEU A 40 11.30 3.11 4.17
CA LEU A 40 10.10 2.47 3.62
C LEU A 40 8.90 3.40 3.71
N GLN A 41 8.64 4.02 4.86
CA GLN A 41 7.53 4.95 5.04
C GLN A 41 7.53 6.08 4.00
N ARG A 42 8.69 6.69 3.76
CA ARG A 42 8.84 7.73 2.73
C ARG A 42 8.52 7.20 1.32
N ILE A 43 8.97 5.99 1.01
CA ILE A 43 8.75 5.37 -0.31
C ILE A 43 7.29 4.97 -0.49
N THR A 44 6.70 4.35 0.53
CA THR A 44 5.30 3.96 0.58
C THR A 44 4.41 5.15 0.35
N MET A 45 4.69 6.28 0.99
CA MET A 45 3.96 7.52 0.76
C MET A 45 4.03 7.97 -0.71
N ILE A 46 5.23 8.00 -1.31
CA ILE A 46 5.39 8.34 -2.74
C ILE A 46 4.56 7.40 -3.64
N ASN A 47 4.58 6.10 -3.35
CA ASN A 47 3.87 5.10 -4.13
C ASN A 47 2.35 5.19 -3.93
N ALA A 48 1.87 5.43 -2.72
CA ALA A 48 0.45 5.63 -2.43
C ALA A 48 -0.12 6.81 -3.24
N LEU A 49 0.61 7.94 -3.30
CA LEU A 49 0.25 9.07 -4.16
C LEU A 49 0.23 8.66 -5.64
N LYS A 50 1.28 7.99 -6.10
CA LYS A 50 1.42 7.59 -7.50
C LYS A 50 0.27 6.69 -7.95
N TYR A 51 0.05 5.59 -7.24
CA TYR A 51 -0.85 4.53 -7.68
C TYR A 51 -2.31 4.91 -7.48
N THR A 52 -2.67 5.58 -6.38
CA THR A 52 -4.04 6.07 -6.18
C THR A 52 -4.41 7.07 -7.27
N LEU A 53 -3.57 8.08 -7.50
CA LEU A 53 -3.89 9.12 -8.47
C LEU A 53 -3.87 8.60 -9.90
N GLN A 54 -3.03 7.59 -10.19
CA GLN A 54 -3.05 6.89 -11.48
C GLN A 54 -4.36 6.13 -11.71
N LEU A 55 -4.94 5.49 -10.68
CA LEU A 55 -6.27 4.86 -10.76
C LEU A 55 -7.38 5.87 -11.06
N GLU A 56 -7.19 7.13 -10.66
CA GLU A 56 -8.11 8.24 -10.92
C GLU A 56 -7.79 9.01 -12.21
N GLY A 57 -6.84 8.54 -13.02
CA GLY A 57 -6.49 9.12 -14.32
C GLY A 57 -5.41 10.20 -14.30
N TYR A 58 -4.80 10.49 -13.15
CA TYR A 58 -3.70 11.45 -13.03
C TYR A 58 -2.34 10.77 -13.13
N GLN A 59 -1.41 11.36 -13.90
CA GLN A 59 -0.06 10.82 -14.03
C GLN A 59 0.99 11.88 -13.70
N PHE A 60 1.89 11.53 -12.78
CA PHE A 60 2.98 12.41 -12.34
C PHE A 60 4.33 11.76 -12.56
N ALA A 61 5.32 12.58 -12.95
CA ALA A 61 6.71 12.13 -12.99
C ALA A 61 7.20 11.82 -11.57
N ASN A 62 8.01 10.77 -11.41
CA ASN A 62 8.61 10.41 -10.11
C ASN A 62 9.32 11.58 -9.41
N THR A 63 9.96 12.47 -10.18
CA THR A 63 10.60 13.67 -9.63
C THR A 63 9.61 14.64 -8.99
N LYS A 64 8.41 14.78 -9.58
CA LYS A 64 7.34 15.63 -9.05
C LYS A 64 6.75 15.03 -7.78
N LEU A 65 6.48 13.72 -7.77
CA LEU A 65 6.00 13.00 -6.59
C LEU A 65 6.98 13.15 -5.41
N ILE A 66 8.27 12.95 -5.65
CA ILE A 66 9.33 13.16 -4.63
C ILE A 66 9.32 14.61 -4.14
N GLN A 67 9.26 15.59 -5.04
CA GLN A 67 9.23 17.01 -4.66
C GLN A 67 7.99 17.37 -3.86
N MET A 68 6.83 16.76 -4.12
CA MET A 68 5.60 16.98 -3.35
C MET A 68 5.72 16.36 -1.96
N VAL A 69 6.18 15.12 -1.85
CA VAL A 69 6.41 14.48 -0.54
C VAL A 69 7.45 15.26 0.29
N ASP A 70 8.50 15.78 -0.35
CA ASP A 70 9.55 16.55 0.32
C ASP A 70 9.19 18.05 0.52
N TYR A 71 7.97 18.50 0.22
CA TYR A 71 7.52 19.91 0.32
C TYR A 71 8.40 20.92 -0.46
N LYS A 72 8.95 20.49 -1.59
CA LYS A 72 9.91 21.28 -2.41
C LYS A 72 9.41 21.66 -3.79
N GLY A 73 8.26 21.16 -4.23
CA GLY A 73 7.75 21.47 -5.56
C GLY A 73 6.83 22.68 -5.57
N SER A 74 6.83 23.40 -6.69
CA SER A 74 5.87 24.47 -6.96
C SER A 74 4.54 23.89 -7.45
N ILE A 75 3.42 24.51 -7.05
CA ILE A 75 2.08 24.24 -7.59
C ILE A 75 1.91 25.08 -8.85
N LYS A 76 1.64 24.45 -9.99
CA LYS A 76 1.55 25.11 -11.30
C LYS A 76 0.29 24.77 -12.08
N SER A 77 -0.45 23.75 -11.67
CA SER A 77 -1.65 23.26 -12.35
C SER A 77 -2.72 22.80 -11.35
N SER A 78 -3.93 22.56 -11.84
CA SER A 78 -5.00 21.88 -11.09
C SER A 78 -4.56 20.49 -10.63
N ASP A 79 -3.87 19.73 -11.47
CA ASP A 79 -3.39 18.39 -11.13
C ASP A 79 -2.37 18.44 -10.00
N ASP A 80 -1.54 19.49 -9.95
CA ASP A 80 -0.63 19.72 -8.82
C ASP A 80 -1.40 19.98 -7.51
N MET A 81 -2.56 20.65 -7.57
CA MET A 81 -3.41 20.84 -6.40
C MET A 81 -4.05 19.52 -5.94
N VAL A 82 -4.50 18.68 -6.87
CA VAL A 82 -5.02 17.32 -6.54
C VAL A 82 -3.93 16.48 -5.86
N LEU A 83 -2.71 16.49 -6.42
CA LEU A 83 -1.59 15.77 -5.83
C LEU A 83 -1.23 16.32 -4.44
N MET A 84 -1.24 17.64 -4.27
CA MET A 84 -0.96 18.28 -2.99
C MET A 84 -2.02 17.95 -1.94
N GLY A 85 -3.31 18.11 -2.26
CA GLY A 85 -4.41 17.85 -1.33
C GLY A 85 -4.44 16.39 -0.90
N TYR A 86 -4.34 15.44 -1.84
CA TYR A 86 -4.27 14.03 -1.50
C TYR A 86 -3.04 13.70 -0.63
N ARG A 87 -1.91 14.36 -0.89
CA ARG A 87 -0.70 14.26 -0.05
C ARG A 87 -0.94 14.78 1.36
N ASP A 88 -1.57 15.94 1.51
CA ASP A 88 -1.82 16.56 2.82
C ASP A 88 -2.79 15.70 3.65
N ALA A 89 -3.86 15.20 3.05
CA ALA A 89 -4.79 14.28 3.71
C ALA A 89 -4.11 12.96 4.13
N LEU A 90 -3.24 12.39 3.29
CA LEU A 90 -2.50 11.18 3.64
C LEU A 90 -1.50 11.43 4.78
N VAL A 91 -0.81 12.58 4.80
CA VAL A 91 0.07 12.97 5.91
C VAL A 91 -0.72 13.08 7.22
N TYR A 92 -1.85 13.78 7.19
CA TYR A 92 -2.74 13.92 8.35
C TYR A 92 -3.10 12.55 8.93
N ILE A 93 -3.49 11.58 8.08
CA ILE A 93 -3.79 10.23 8.54
C ILE A 93 -2.55 9.54 9.10
N LEU A 94 -1.41 9.56 8.40
CA LEU A 94 -0.22 8.84 8.83
C LEU A 94 0.37 9.35 10.16
N ASP A 95 0.28 10.65 10.39
CA ASP A 95 0.82 11.30 11.59
C ASP A 95 -0.16 11.20 12.77
N ASP A 96 -1.48 11.31 12.53
CA ASP A 96 -2.48 11.48 13.59
C ASP A 96 -3.53 10.35 13.70
N TYR A 97 -3.45 9.23 12.95
CA TYR A 97 -4.47 8.16 12.95
C TYR A 97 -4.92 7.67 14.33
N GLU A 98 -4.03 7.70 15.34
CA GLU A 98 -4.35 7.29 16.72
C GLU A 98 -5.46 8.15 17.33
N PHE A 99 -5.56 9.41 16.92
CA PHE A 99 -6.50 10.41 17.42
C PHE A 99 -7.68 10.70 16.48
N ILE A 100 -7.65 10.19 15.25
CA ILE A 100 -8.72 10.42 14.26
C ILE A 100 -9.77 9.33 14.42
N ASP A 101 -10.89 9.59 15.09
CA ASP A 101 -11.98 8.61 15.17
C ASP A 101 -12.86 8.62 13.92
N LEU A 102 -13.46 7.47 13.59
CA LEU A 102 -14.36 7.39 12.45
C LEU A 102 -15.69 8.08 12.78
N LEU A 103 -15.72 9.39 12.56
CA LEU A 103 -16.88 10.25 12.77
C LEU A 103 -17.17 11.03 11.48
N PRO A 104 -18.43 11.41 11.21
CA PRO A 104 -18.78 12.21 10.04
C PRO A 104 -17.92 13.47 9.89
N ILE A 105 -17.66 14.17 11.00
CA ILE A 105 -16.83 15.39 11.02
C ILE A 105 -15.37 15.13 10.62
N GLU A 106 -14.80 13.98 10.97
CA GLU A 106 -13.43 13.62 10.59
C GLU A 106 -13.36 13.20 9.13
N ILE A 107 -14.39 12.52 8.61
CA ILE A 107 -14.49 12.20 7.17
C ILE A 107 -14.59 13.50 6.35
N GLU A 108 -15.42 14.46 6.79
CA GLU A 108 -15.49 15.79 6.18
C GLU A 108 -14.13 16.51 6.23
N ARG A 109 -13.41 16.42 7.36
CA ARG A 109 -12.10 17.05 7.51
C ARG A 109 -11.06 16.45 6.57
N ILE A 110 -10.98 15.12 6.49
CA ILE A 110 -10.09 14.42 5.55
C ILE A 110 -10.44 14.81 4.11
N TYR A 111 -11.74 14.91 3.78
CA TYR A 111 -12.17 15.37 2.47
C TYR A 111 -11.73 16.80 2.16
N LEU A 112 -11.87 17.73 3.12
CA LEU A 112 -11.47 19.14 2.93
C LEU A 112 -9.96 19.28 2.70
N GLU A 113 -9.14 18.54 3.46
CA GLU A 113 -7.69 18.48 3.21
C GLU A 113 -7.41 17.93 1.80
N MET A 114 -8.04 16.81 1.44
CA MET A 114 -7.85 16.15 0.15
C MET A 114 -8.25 17.02 -1.04
N SER A 115 -9.35 17.75 -0.91
CA SER A 115 -9.95 18.58 -1.96
C SER A 115 -9.40 20.01 -1.99
N THR A 116 -8.42 20.34 -1.15
CA THR A 116 -7.87 21.70 -0.98
C THR A 116 -8.94 22.75 -0.61
N GLY A 117 -9.92 22.35 0.21
CA GLY A 117 -10.93 23.25 0.77
C GLY A 117 -12.24 23.34 -0.01
N ASN A 118 -12.70 22.26 -0.66
CA ASN A 118 -14.00 22.24 -1.35
C ASN A 118 -15.18 22.25 -0.35
N ASN A 119 -15.50 23.42 0.17
CA ASN A 119 -16.60 23.62 1.13
C ASN A 119 -17.99 23.42 0.50
N GLU A 120 -18.14 23.70 -0.80
CA GLU A 120 -19.43 23.56 -1.50
C GLU A 120 -19.94 22.12 -1.44
N MET A 121 -19.05 21.15 -1.61
CA MET A 121 -19.41 19.74 -1.52
C MET A 121 -19.83 19.34 -0.10
N VAL A 122 -19.12 19.82 0.92
CA VAL A 122 -19.47 19.57 2.33
C VAL A 122 -20.83 20.18 2.67
N GLU A 123 -21.12 21.40 2.19
CA GLU A 123 -22.43 22.04 2.37
C GLU A 123 -23.55 21.23 1.69
N LYS A 124 -23.33 20.74 0.46
CA LYS A 124 -24.28 19.88 -0.25
C LYS A 124 -24.56 18.59 0.53
N ILE A 125 -23.53 17.95 1.07
CA ILE A 125 -23.66 16.73 1.88
C ILE A 125 -24.46 17.02 3.16
N LYS A 126 -24.18 18.14 3.83
CA LYS A 126 -24.91 18.55 5.05
C LYS A 126 -26.41 18.74 4.82
N GLN A 127 -26.80 19.11 3.61
CA GLN A 127 -28.20 19.31 3.23
C GLN A 127 -28.89 18.01 2.79
N GLN A 128 -28.17 17.05 2.19
CA GLN A 128 -28.79 15.92 1.47
C GLN A 128 -28.46 14.54 2.06
N ASN A 129 -27.28 14.35 2.64
CA ASN A 129 -26.72 13.01 2.94
C ASN A 129 -26.19 12.85 4.37
N THR A 130 -26.41 13.82 5.25
CA THR A 130 -25.96 13.78 6.66
C THR A 130 -26.40 12.49 7.36
N SER A 131 -27.67 12.09 7.23
CA SER A 131 -28.19 10.90 7.88
C SER A 131 -27.49 9.61 7.44
N THR A 132 -27.10 9.53 6.16
CA THR A 132 -26.42 8.37 5.60
C THR A 132 -25.04 8.19 6.21
N LEU A 133 -24.20 9.25 6.18
CA LEU A 133 -22.86 9.20 6.75
C LEU A 133 -22.87 8.93 8.26
N HIS A 134 -23.83 9.52 8.98
CA HIS A 134 -24.04 9.24 10.40
C HIS A 134 -24.41 7.77 10.65
N THR A 135 -25.31 7.20 9.84
CA THR A 135 -25.73 5.79 9.98
C THR A 135 -24.57 4.84 9.71
N SER A 136 -23.76 5.09 8.70
CA SER A 136 -22.66 4.21 8.30
C SER A 136 -21.52 4.22 9.31
N THR A 137 -21.20 5.41 9.85
CA THR A 137 -20.22 5.53 10.95
C THR A 137 -20.74 4.92 12.25
N GLN A 138 -22.02 5.10 12.59
CA GLN A 138 -22.63 4.45 13.75
C GLN A 138 -22.61 2.92 13.63
N THR A 139 -22.98 2.38 12.46
CA THR A 139 -22.97 0.94 12.19
C THR A 139 -21.58 0.35 12.39
N TYR A 140 -20.52 1.05 11.95
CA TYR A 140 -19.14 0.64 12.21
C TYR A 140 -18.87 0.50 13.73
N HIS A 141 -19.25 1.48 14.54
CA HIS A 141 -19.02 1.46 15.99
C HIS A 141 -19.90 0.45 16.75
N GLU A 142 -21.07 0.09 16.21
CA GLU A 142 -21.95 -0.93 16.81
C GLU A 142 -21.47 -2.36 16.52
N GLN A 143 -20.69 -2.57 15.45
CA GLN A 143 -20.07 -3.86 15.10
C GLN A 143 -18.85 -4.18 15.99
N VAL A 144 -19.04 -4.14 17.30
CA VAL A 144 -18.03 -4.47 18.32
C VAL A 144 -18.56 -5.65 19.13
N GLY A 145 -18.49 -6.85 18.53
CA GLY A 145 -18.90 -8.10 19.17
C GLY A 145 -17.96 -9.25 18.82
N ASN A 146 -18.04 -10.35 19.58
CA ASN A 146 -17.15 -11.52 19.44
C ASN A 146 -17.15 -12.17 18.04
N HIS A 147 -18.15 -11.87 17.20
CA HIS A 147 -18.31 -12.45 15.87
C HIS A 147 -17.74 -11.60 14.74
N TYR A 148 -17.46 -10.31 14.97
CA TYR A 148 -16.92 -9.41 13.94
C TYR A 148 -15.45 -9.15 14.21
N ASN A 149 -14.59 -9.66 13.32
CA ASN A 149 -13.17 -9.33 13.37
C ASN A 149 -12.93 -7.93 12.79
N ALA A 150 -11.77 -7.32 13.07
CA ALA A 150 -11.49 -5.95 12.65
C ALA A 150 -11.55 -5.76 11.13
N LEU A 151 -11.04 -6.71 10.32
CA LEU A 151 -11.08 -6.63 8.86
C LEU A 151 -12.50 -6.67 8.32
N GLU A 152 -13.37 -7.50 8.90
CA GLU A 152 -14.79 -7.57 8.52
C GLU A 152 -15.47 -6.22 8.75
N ARG A 153 -15.33 -5.66 9.96
CA ARG A 153 -15.88 -4.33 10.28
C ARG A 153 -15.35 -3.24 9.33
N ILE A 154 -14.05 -3.22 9.06
CA ILE A 154 -13.43 -2.25 8.16
C ILE A 154 -14.00 -2.39 6.75
N LEU A 155 -13.96 -3.59 6.17
CA LEU A 155 -14.33 -3.79 4.78
C LEU A 155 -15.84 -3.67 4.56
N THR A 156 -16.68 -4.00 5.54
CA THR A 156 -18.11 -3.68 5.50
C THR A 156 -18.35 -2.18 5.44
N PHE A 157 -17.68 -1.39 6.29
CA PHE A 157 -17.79 0.07 6.24
C PHE A 157 -17.30 0.63 4.90
N ILE A 158 -16.13 0.20 4.42
CA ILE A 158 -15.58 0.70 3.15
C ILE A 158 -16.49 0.34 1.97
N TYR A 159 -17.06 -0.86 1.95
CA TYR A 159 -18.00 -1.28 0.93
C TYR A 159 -19.27 -0.40 0.93
N SER A 160 -19.88 -0.18 2.10
CA SER A 160 -21.06 0.69 2.23
C SER A 160 -20.75 2.14 1.83
N PHE A 161 -19.65 2.71 2.33
CA PHE A 161 -19.20 4.06 1.99
C PHE A 161 -18.96 4.22 0.48
N ASN A 162 -18.35 3.22 -0.16
CA ASN A 162 -18.16 3.21 -1.60
C ASN A 162 -19.51 3.25 -2.36
N LYS A 163 -20.47 2.43 -1.93
CA LYS A 163 -21.80 2.32 -2.55
C LYS A 163 -22.64 3.58 -2.41
N GLU A 164 -22.59 4.21 -1.24
CA GLU A 164 -23.34 5.44 -0.96
C GLU A 164 -22.86 6.61 -1.83
N CYS A 165 -21.59 6.60 -2.24
CA CYS A 165 -20.98 7.56 -3.15
C CYS A 165 -21.28 9.03 -2.79
N ILE A 166 -21.23 9.34 -1.49
CA ILE A 166 -21.62 10.64 -0.94
C ILE A 166 -20.74 11.76 -1.52
N PHE A 167 -19.46 11.47 -1.78
CA PHE A 167 -18.47 12.43 -2.28
C PHE A 167 -18.26 12.30 -3.80
N GLU A 168 -19.26 12.69 -4.59
CA GLU A 168 -19.21 12.71 -6.07
C GLU A 168 -17.83 13.16 -6.63
N GLY A 169 -17.25 12.37 -7.53
CA GLY A 169 -15.94 12.65 -8.17
C GLY A 169 -14.71 12.34 -7.32
N ASP A 170 -14.85 12.29 -6.01
CA ASP A 170 -13.75 12.11 -5.05
C ASP A 170 -13.89 10.86 -4.17
N ASN A 171 -15.01 10.16 -4.27
CA ASN A 171 -15.40 9.07 -3.37
C ASN A 171 -14.35 7.96 -3.30
N ARG A 172 -13.79 7.54 -4.44
CA ARG A 172 -12.76 6.50 -4.46
C ARG A 172 -11.47 6.94 -3.78
N LYS A 173 -10.99 8.17 -4.03
CA LYS A 173 -9.80 8.71 -3.34
C LYS A 173 -10.01 8.71 -1.82
N LEU A 174 -11.19 9.16 -1.38
CA LEU A 174 -11.54 9.16 0.02
C LEU A 174 -11.68 7.73 0.59
N THR A 175 -12.23 6.79 -0.17
CA THR A 175 -12.28 5.35 0.16
C THR A 175 -10.88 4.80 0.47
N HIS A 176 -9.87 5.09 -0.34
CA HIS A 176 -8.48 4.65 -0.09
C HIS A 176 -7.89 5.26 1.19
N LEU A 177 -8.13 6.55 1.42
CA LEU A 177 -7.72 7.23 2.66
C LEU A 177 -8.39 6.63 3.89
N LEU A 178 -9.71 6.37 3.85
CA LEU A 178 -10.45 5.77 4.94
C LEU A 178 -10.04 4.31 5.19
N LEU A 179 -9.78 3.53 4.15
CA LEU A 179 -9.25 2.17 4.30
C LEU A 179 -7.89 2.21 5.02
N THR A 180 -7.01 3.12 4.63
CA THR A 180 -5.71 3.32 5.28
C THR A 180 -5.88 3.70 6.76
N LEU A 181 -6.69 4.71 7.06
CA LEU A 181 -6.98 5.14 8.43
C LEU A 181 -7.46 3.98 9.31
N LEU A 182 -8.45 3.23 8.83
CA LEU A 182 -9.10 2.19 9.62
C LEU A 182 -8.21 0.95 9.82
N LEU A 183 -7.38 0.60 8.83
CA LEU A 183 -6.34 -0.42 8.97
C LEU A 183 -5.32 -0.01 10.04
N LEU A 184 -4.84 1.24 9.99
CA LEU A 184 -3.88 1.77 10.97
C LEU A 184 -4.45 1.79 12.38
N LYS A 185 -5.66 2.33 12.58
CA LYS A 185 -6.36 2.33 13.88
C LYS A 185 -6.57 0.93 14.44
N SER A 186 -6.77 -0.05 13.57
CA SER A 186 -6.94 -1.45 13.97
C SER A 186 -5.60 -2.19 14.14
N GLY A 187 -4.47 -1.50 14.03
CA GLY A 187 -3.13 -2.04 14.26
C GLY A 187 -2.53 -2.79 13.08
N PHE A 188 -3.08 -2.66 11.87
CA PHE A 188 -2.46 -3.20 10.65
C PHE A 188 -1.44 -2.21 10.09
N ILE A 189 -0.33 -2.02 10.82
CA ILE A 189 0.66 -0.98 10.52
C ILE A 189 1.48 -1.22 9.25
N VAL A 190 1.34 -2.38 8.61
CA VAL A 190 2.00 -2.69 7.33
C VAL A 190 1.75 -1.62 6.27
N VAL A 191 0.56 -1.00 6.26
CA VAL A 191 0.21 0.04 5.29
C VAL A 191 1.03 1.33 5.44
N LYS A 192 1.76 1.50 6.56
CA LYS A 192 2.76 2.58 6.70
C LYS A 192 4.04 2.29 5.92
N TYR A 193 4.38 1.02 5.73
CA TYR A 193 5.70 0.59 5.24
C TYR A 193 5.63 -0.12 3.90
N HIS A 194 4.44 -0.44 3.44
CA HIS A 194 4.18 -1.10 2.19
C HIS A 194 2.81 -0.69 1.66
N ASN A 195 2.67 -0.45 0.36
CA ASN A 195 1.51 0.26 -0.16
C ASN A 195 0.53 -0.70 -0.86
N ILE A 196 -0.70 -0.74 -0.36
CA ILE A 196 -1.77 -1.58 -0.92
C ILE A 196 -2.21 -1.09 -2.30
N GLU A 197 -2.08 0.21 -2.57
CA GLU A 197 -2.54 0.85 -3.81
C GLU A 197 -1.73 0.40 -5.02
N GLN A 198 -0.48 -0.05 -4.85
CA GLN A 198 0.29 -0.66 -5.93
C GLN A 198 -0.35 -1.97 -6.35
N TYR A 199 -0.70 -2.83 -5.39
CA TYR A 199 -1.34 -4.12 -5.68
C TYR A 199 -2.73 -3.96 -6.26
N ILE A 200 -3.47 -2.95 -5.80
CA ILE A 200 -4.75 -2.57 -6.40
C ILE A 200 -4.54 -2.11 -7.85
N ALA A 201 -3.54 -1.28 -8.12
CA ALA A 201 -3.24 -0.80 -9.46
C ALA A 201 -2.73 -1.89 -10.41
N GLU A 202 -2.03 -2.90 -9.90
CA GLU A 202 -1.61 -4.08 -10.67
C GLU A 202 -2.79 -4.98 -11.06
N ARG A 203 -3.90 -4.92 -10.29
CA ARG A 203 -5.16 -5.64 -10.51
C ARG A 203 -6.32 -4.68 -10.79
N ALA A 204 -6.06 -3.61 -11.55
CA ALA A 204 -7.01 -2.51 -11.72
C ALA A 204 -8.37 -2.96 -12.29
N ASP A 205 -8.38 -3.91 -13.24
CA ASP A 205 -9.61 -4.42 -13.85
C ASP A 205 -10.50 -5.09 -12.78
N GLU A 206 -9.95 -6.01 -12.00
CA GLU A 206 -10.65 -6.66 -10.87
C GLU A 206 -11.11 -5.63 -9.83
N TYR A 207 -10.25 -4.66 -9.50
CA TYR A 207 -10.59 -3.57 -8.59
C TYR A 207 -11.82 -2.78 -9.07
N PHE A 208 -11.86 -2.38 -10.34
CA PHE A 208 -12.98 -1.63 -10.88
C PHE A 208 -14.27 -2.46 -10.93
N GLU A 209 -14.17 -3.78 -11.12
CA GLU A 209 -15.31 -4.70 -11.05
C GLU A 209 -15.88 -4.79 -9.63
N VAL A 210 -15.03 -5.02 -8.61
CA VAL A 210 -15.52 -5.16 -7.23
C VAL A 210 -15.98 -3.84 -6.60
N MET A 211 -15.56 -2.70 -7.16
CA MET A 211 -15.99 -1.37 -6.72
C MET A 211 -17.32 -0.93 -7.33
N GLN A 212 -17.94 -1.72 -8.22
CA GLN A 212 -19.26 -1.38 -8.77
C GLN A 212 -20.37 -1.46 -7.71
N PRO A 213 -21.41 -0.61 -7.78
CA PRO A 213 -22.50 -0.60 -6.79
C PRO A 213 -23.29 -1.91 -6.69
N ASP A 214 -23.29 -2.73 -7.74
CA ASP A 214 -23.98 -4.02 -7.82
C ASP A 214 -23.07 -5.22 -7.50
N SER A 215 -21.76 -5.00 -7.32
CA SER A 215 -20.82 -6.08 -6.97
C SER A 215 -21.20 -6.72 -5.64
N PRO A 216 -21.24 -8.07 -5.55
CA PRO A 216 -21.43 -8.80 -4.31
C PRO A 216 -20.39 -8.42 -3.25
N PHE A 217 -20.82 -8.29 -1.99
CA PHE A 217 -19.90 -7.96 -0.89
C PHE A 217 -18.76 -8.97 -0.77
N VAL A 218 -19.03 -10.25 -1.04
CA VAL A 218 -18.05 -11.32 -0.90
C VAL A 218 -16.88 -11.18 -1.89
N ASP A 219 -17.14 -10.69 -3.11
CA ASP A 219 -16.10 -10.44 -4.13
C ASP A 219 -15.20 -9.28 -3.70
N PHE A 220 -15.81 -8.17 -3.27
CA PHE A 220 -15.11 -7.03 -2.68
C PHE A 220 -14.28 -7.45 -1.47
N TYR A 221 -14.87 -8.23 -0.56
CA TYR A 221 -14.23 -8.67 0.67
C TYR A 221 -13.02 -9.56 0.38
N CYS A 222 -13.17 -10.56 -0.49
CA CYS A 222 -12.07 -11.42 -0.92
C CYS A 222 -10.95 -10.62 -1.60
N PHE A 223 -11.29 -9.72 -2.53
CA PHE A 223 -10.30 -8.90 -3.22
C PHE A 223 -9.44 -8.09 -2.23
N PHE A 224 -10.07 -7.37 -1.30
CA PHE A 224 -9.31 -6.57 -0.34
C PHE A 224 -8.54 -7.41 0.68
N LEU A 225 -9.03 -8.59 1.08
CA LEU A 225 -8.26 -9.52 1.90
C LEU A 225 -6.99 -9.99 1.16
N GLU A 226 -7.08 -10.32 -0.12
CA GLU A 226 -5.90 -10.71 -0.91
C GLU A 226 -4.89 -9.58 -1.06
N ILE A 227 -5.35 -8.36 -1.31
CA ILE A 227 -4.48 -7.18 -1.38
C ILE A 227 -3.74 -6.97 -0.05
N ILE A 228 -4.44 -7.11 1.08
CA ILE A 228 -3.84 -6.95 2.42
C ILE A 228 -2.87 -8.11 2.71
N GLU A 229 -3.22 -9.36 2.39
CA GLU A 229 -2.35 -10.52 2.56
C GLU A 229 -1.08 -10.40 1.72
N GLN A 230 -1.21 -10.04 0.44
CA GLN A 230 -0.10 -9.78 -0.46
C GLN A 230 0.80 -8.66 0.09
N CYS A 231 0.21 -7.59 0.62
CA CYS A 231 0.96 -6.50 1.23
C CYS A 231 1.82 -6.98 2.41
N TYR A 232 1.24 -7.80 3.30
CA TYR A 232 1.98 -8.42 4.40
C TYR A 232 3.05 -9.40 3.92
N GLU A 233 2.73 -10.29 2.99
CA GLU A 233 3.67 -11.29 2.47
C GLU A 233 4.93 -10.58 1.92
N GLN A 234 4.73 -9.53 1.13
CA GLN A 234 5.82 -8.77 0.52
C GLN A 234 6.63 -8.00 1.56
N PHE A 235 5.97 -7.40 2.57
CA PHE A 235 6.64 -6.78 3.70
C PHE A 235 7.53 -7.79 4.46
N PHE A 236 7.01 -8.96 4.82
CA PHE A 236 7.79 -9.98 5.53
C PHE A 236 8.91 -10.55 4.67
N ASN A 237 8.69 -10.79 3.38
CA ASN A 237 9.73 -11.23 2.45
C ASN A 237 10.88 -10.21 2.35
N GLN A 238 10.55 -8.92 2.34
CA GLN A 238 11.55 -7.87 2.40
C GLN A 238 12.35 -7.91 3.72
N PHE A 239 11.70 -8.11 4.86
CA PHE A 239 12.40 -8.22 6.14
C PHE A 239 13.21 -9.50 6.30
N LYS A 240 12.85 -10.61 5.64
CA LYS A 240 13.73 -11.79 5.52
C LYS A 240 15.06 -11.40 4.86
N LEU A 241 15.02 -10.60 3.78
CA LEU A 241 16.22 -10.09 3.09
C LEU A 241 17.01 -9.06 3.92
N ILE A 242 16.31 -8.24 4.70
CA ILE A 242 16.94 -7.28 5.62
C ILE A 242 17.67 -8.02 6.75
N ASN A 243 17.07 -9.07 7.30
CA ASN A 243 17.64 -9.90 8.37
C ASN A 243 18.82 -10.78 7.91
N MET A 244 19.13 -10.82 6.61
CA MET A 244 20.38 -11.36 6.09
C MET A 244 21.59 -10.43 6.34
N ASN A 245 21.47 -9.41 7.19
CA ASN A 245 22.52 -8.42 7.50
C ASN A 245 23.85 -9.01 8.00
N LYS A 246 23.87 -10.25 8.49
CA LYS A 246 25.09 -11.01 8.80
C LYS A 246 25.94 -11.31 7.57
N TYR A 247 25.34 -11.32 6.38
CA TYR A 247 26.03 -11.51 5.11
C TYR A 247 26.46 -10.17 4.52
N ALA A 248 27.62 -10.17 3.86
CA ALA A 248 28.12 -8.98 3.18
C ALA A 248 27.10 -8.46 2.14
N PRO A 249 27.04 -7.14 1.87
CA PRO A 249 26.12 -6.56 0.88
C PRO A 249 26.18 -7.21 -0.50
N TYR A 250 27.34 -7.74 -0.88
CA TYR A 250 27.53 -8.57 -2.08
C TYR A 250 26.50 -9.70 -2.18
N TYR A 251 26.44 -10.58 -1.18
CA TYR A 251 25.57 -11.76 -1.18
C TYR A 251 24.10 -11.36 -1.09
N ARG A 252 23.80 -10.29 -0.36
CA ARG A 252 22.42 -9.81 -0.22
C ARG A 252 21.89 -9.25 -1.53
N VAL A 253 22.70 -8.47 -2.27
CA VAL A 253 22.33 -7.97 -3.59
C VAL A 253 22.19 -9.11 -4.60
N LEU A 254 23.08 -10.11 -4.55
CA LEU A 254 22.96 -11.30 -5.39
C LEU A 254 21.66 -12.06 -5.11
N GLU A 255 21.32 -12.28 -3.84
CA GLU A 255 20.09 -12.98 -3.45
C GLU A 255 18.84 -12.24 -3.96
N VAL A 256 18.81 -10.91 -3.85
CA VAL A 256 17.71 -10.10 -4.39
C VAL A 256 17.56 -10.26 -5.91
N ILE A 257 18.67 -10.31 -6.64
CA ILE A 257 18.64 -10.50 -8.10
C ILE A 257 18.25 -11.96 -8.44
N ASN A 258 18.71 -12.92 -7.65
CA ASN A 258 18.44 -14.35 -7.82
C ASN A 258 16.96 -14.69 -7.63
N GLN A 259 16.29 -14.06 -6.68
CA GLN A 259 14.86 -14.23 -6.43
C GLN A 259 13.97 -13.52 -7.47
N SER A 260 14.54 -12.71 -8.37
CA SER A 260 13.76 -11.95 -9.35
C SER A 260 13.69 -12.63 -10.71
N PHE A 261 12.48 -12.90 -11.18
CA PHE A 261 12.23 -13.41 -12.53
C PHE A 261 12.41 -12.36 -13.63
N THR A 262 12.47 -11.07 -13.27
CA THR A 262 12.66 -9.96 -14.20
C THR A 262 13.92 -9.15 -13.88
N PRO A 263 14.53 -8.47 -14.87
CA PRO A 263 15.67 -7.61 -14.60
C PRO A 263 15.32 -6.48 -13.63
N LEU A 264 16.15 -6.27 -12.62
CA LEU A 264 15.96 -5.27 -11.57
C LEU A 264 16.77 -4.01 -11.84
N SER A 265 16.15 -2.84 -11.75
CA SER A 265 16.87 -1.58 -11.66
C SER A 265 17.57 -1.46 -10.30
N ARG A 266 18.54 -0.55 -10.21
CA ARG A 266 19.17 -0.23 -8.92
C ARG A 266 18.15 0.24 -7.89
N THR A 267 17.15 1.02 -8.32
CA THR A 267 16.07 1.49 -7.43
C THR A 267 15.26 0.31 -6.88
N ASP A 268 14.99 -0.71 -7.71
CA ASP A 268 14.27 -1.91 -7.27
C ASP A 268 15.04 -2.71 -6.21
N ILE A 269 16.38 -2.66 -6.26
CA ILE A 269 17.26 -3.28 -5.26
C ILE A 269 17.32 -2.42 -3.98
N GLU A 270 17.42 -1.10 -4.11
CA GLU A 270 17.38 -0.16 -2.99
C GLU A 270 16.08 -0.21 -2.19
N LEU A 271 14.98 -0.53 -2.86
CA LEU A 271 13.68 -0.79 -2.24
C LEU A 271 13.76 -2.03 -1.37
N ARG A 272 14.12 -3.18 -1.95
CA ARG A 272 14.19 -4.47 -1.23
C ARG A 272 15.22 -4.49 -0.11
N LEU A 273 16.33 -3.77 -0.26
CA LEU A 273 17.40 -3.65 0.74
C LEU A 273 17.39 -2.24 1.35
N ALA A 274 16.28 -1.89 2.02
CA ALA A 274 16.06 -0.56 2.56
C ALA A 274 17.09 -0.15 3.64
N ASP A 275 17.74 -1.10 4.29
CA ASP A 275 18.80 -0.89 5.29
C ASP A 275 20.18 -0.57 4.69
N ILE A 276 20.38 -0.80 3.37
CA ILE A 276 21.66 -0.58 2.71
C ILE A 276 21.67 0.75 1.96
N SER A 277 22.77 1.50 2.09
CA SER A 277 22.98 2.74 1.32
C SER A 277 23.18 2.47 -0.17
N ARG A 278 22.68 3.37 -1.00
CA ARG A 278 22.85 3.34 -2.46
C ARG A 278 24.31 3.10 -2.89
N LYS A 279 25.26 3.81 -2.29
CA LYS A 279 26.71 3.68 -2.61
C LYS A 279 27.22 2.26 -2.37
N THR A 280 26.68 1.57 -1.35
CA THR A 280 27.05 0.20 -1.02
C THR A 280 26.45 -0.79 -2.01
N ILE A 281 25.19 -0.59 -2.41
CA ILE A 281 24.56 -1.36 -3.49
C ILE A 281 25.32 -1.17 -4.81
N GLU A 282 25.72 0.04 -5.16
CA GLU A 282 26.51 0.32 -6.38
C GLU A 282 27.86 -0.41 -6.35
N ARG A 283 28.56 -0.43 -5.21
CA ARG A 283 29.81 -1.20 -5.04
C ARG A 283 29.59 -2.71 -5.19
N ALA A 284 28.52 -3.24 -4.59
CA ALA A 284 28.18 -4.66 -4.70
C ALA A 284 27.87 -5.04 -6.16
N LEU A 285 27.08 -4.24 -6.87
CA LEU A 285 26.74 -4.45 -8.28
C LEU A 285 27.97 -4.44 -9.19
N VAL A 286 28.93 -3.54 -8.96
CA VAL A 286 30.20 -3.50 -9.70
C VAL A 286 31.00 -4.79 -9.47
N THR A 287 31.06 -5.24 -8.22
CA THR A 287 31.80 -6.46 -7.85
C THR A 287 31.15 -7.70 -8.46
N LEU A 288 29.83 -7.85 -8.33
CA LEU A 288 29.06 -8.97 -8.91
C LEU A 288 29.18 -9.05 -10.44
N GLN A 289 29.22 -7.90 -11.14
CA GLN A 289 29.48 -7.87 -12.57
C GLN A 289 30.90 -8.32 -12.91
N LYS A 290 31.89 -7.85 -12.15
CA LYS A 290 33.30 -8.24 -12.33
C LYS A 290 33.49 -9.74 -12.11
N ASP A 291 32.78 -10.31 -11.14
CA ASP A 291 32.84 -11.73 -10.80
C ASP A 291 32.01 -12.61 -11.77
N GLY A 292 31.22 -11.99 -12.66
CA GLY A 292 30.44 -12.68 -13.67
C GLY A 292 29.12 -13.27 -13.18
N GLU A 293 28.71 -13.00 -11.93
CA GLU A 293 27.46 -13.48 -11.33
C GLU A 293 26.22 -12.84 -11.96
N ILE A 294 26.32 -11.56 -12.34
CA ILE A 294 25.22 -10.80 -12.93
C ILE A 294 25.65 -10.12 -14.23
N LYS A 295 24.65 -9.84 -15.08
CA LYS A 295 24.82 -9.02 -16.28
C LYS A 295 23.96 -7.78 -16.23
N LYS A 296 24.50 -6.70 -16.80
CA LYS A 296 23.82 -5.41 -16.96
C LYS A 296 23.02 -5.40 -18.26
N ILE A 297 21.79 -4.93 -18.21
CA ILE A 297 20.88 -4.75 -19.34
C ILE A 297 20.52 -3.27 -19.45
N GLY A 298 20.49 -2.73 -20.66
CA GLY A 298 20.17 -1.32 -20.89
C GLY A 298 21.31 -0.35 -20.59
N ILE A 299 21.08 0.94 -20.86
CA ILE A 299 22.10 1.99 -20.79
C ILE A 299 21.54 3.19 -20.02
N GLY A 300 22.37 3.81 -19.19
CA GLY A 300 21.98 5.01 -18.43
C GLY A 300 20.80 4.72 -17.49
N LYS A 301 19.73 5.51 -17.60
CA LYS A 301 18.55 5.44 -16.72
C LYS A 301 17.74 4.14 -16.87
N SER A 302 17.86 3.43 -17.99
CA SER A 302 17.20 2.12 -18.19
C SER A 302 18.04 0.93 -17.74
N THR A 303 19.16 1.19 -17.05
CA THR A 303 20.04 0.13 -16.51
C THR A 303 19.26 -0.78 -15.56
N LYS A 304 19.30 -2.08 -15.85
CA LYS A 304 18.80 -3.16 -15.02
C LYS A 304 19.84 -4.28 -14.90
N TYR A 305 19.65 -5.18 -13.95
CA TYR A 305 20.55 -6.28 -13.63
C TYR A 305 19.77 -7.59 -13.58
N THR A 306 20.35 -8.66 -14.10
CA THR A 306 19.80 -10.02 -14.02
C THR A 306 20.95 -11.02 -13.84
N LEU A 307 20.64 -12.23 -13.40
CA LEU A 307 21.62 -13.30 -13.28
C LEU A 307 22.31 -13.58 -14.62
N ASN A 308 23.59 -13.93 -14.53
CA ASN A 308 24.29 -14.43 -15.68
C ASN A 308 23.90 -15.90 -15.93
N THR A 309 23.08 -16.13 -16.94
CA THR A 309 22.57 -17.45 -17.33
C THR A 309 23.66 -18.46 -17.73
N MET A 310 24.93 -18.06 -17.87
CA MET A 310 26.04 -18.95 -18.20
C MET A 310 26.55 -19.81 -17.03
N PHE A 311 26.18 -19.51 -15.78
CA PHE A 311 26.77 -20.19 -14.60
C PHE A 311 25.78 -21.03 -13.75
N HIS A 312 24.48 -21.02 -14.07
CA HIS A 312 23.47 -21.75 -13.26
C HIS A 312 23.25 -23.24 -13.61
N VAL A 313 24.03 -23.83 -14.52
CA VAL A 313 24.09 -25.30 -14.66
C VAL A 313 25.30 -25.86 -13.90
N LYS A 314 25.32 -25.67 -12.59
CA LYS A 314 26.07 -26.54 -11.67
C LYS A 314 25.26 -26.76 -10.41
N GLY A 315 24.10 -27.41 -10.57
CA GLY A 315 23.53 -28.19 -9.48
C GLY A 315 24.58 -29.22 -9.05
N LYS A 316 25.05 -29.11 -7.81
CA LYS A 316 25.80 -30.21 -7.19
C LYS A 316 24.79 -31.34 -6.98
N SER A 317 25.02 -32.42 -7.73
CA SER A 317 24.53 -33.78 -7.47
C SER A 317 24.82 -34.23 -6.05
#